data_AF-A0A1F0PKX0-F1
#
_entry.id   AF-A0A1F0PKX0-F1
#
_cell.length_a   1.000
_cell.length_b   1.000
_cell.length_c   1.000
_cell.angle_alpha   90.00
_cell.angle_beta   90.00
_cell.angle_gamma   90.00
#
_symmetry.space_group_name_H-M   'P 1'
#
loop_
_entity.id
_entity.type
_entity.pdbx_description
1 polymer ?
#
loop_
_entity_poly.entity_id
_entity_poly.type
_entity_poly.pdbx_seq_one_letter_code
_entity_poly.pdbx_strand_id
1 'polypeptide(L)'
;MPSEGHAPPVQGEVIRICGKVSREILDNGSCNWSREYKRLPQALPDYFSMGNPIPASAFSSSLQPNQQQDENKELAALAKSIHADSTEEDLYRLTELTVKWVIANPQPIKLKQVNYQK
;
A
#
# COMPACT_ATOMS: atom_id res chain seq x y z
N MET A 1 -6.97 15.82 -5.53
CA MET A 1 -6.08 15.52 -4.39
C MET A 1 -6.75 16.05 -3.13
N PRO A 2 -6.78 15.32 -2.00
CA PRO A 2 -7.32 15.86 -0.75
C PRO A 2 -6.53 17.11 -0.35
N SER A 3 -7.23 18.10 0.19
CA SER A 3 -6.75 19.45 0.51
C SER A 3 -5.51 19.44 1.43
N GLU A 4 -5.43 18.42 2.30
CA GLU A 4 -4.41 18.30 3.36
C GLU A 4 -3.22 17.40 2.99
N GLY A 5 -3.18 16.84 1.78
CA GLY A 5 -2.05 15.99 1.37
C GLY A 5 -2.09 14.54 1.87
N HIS A 6 -3.03 14.18 2.75
CA HIS A 6 -3.30 12.81 3.21
C HIS A 6 -4.80 12.51 3.18
N ALA A 7 -5.17 11.24 3.09
CA ALA A 7 -6.57 10.85 3.24
C ALA A 7 -6.95 10.77 4.74
N PRO A 8 -8.18 11.16 5.13
CA PRO A 8 -8.62 11.09 6.53
C PRO A 8 -8.61 9.67 7.14
N PRO A 9 -8.97 8.59 6.39
CA PRO A 9 -8.82 7.22 6.88
C PRO A 9 -7.55 6.53 6.36
N VAL A 10 -6.99 5.59 7.15
CA VAL A 10 -5.83 4.75 6.76
C VAL A 10 -6.04 4.09 5.40
N GLN A 11 -7.25 3.62 5.15
CA GLN A 11 -7.64 3.00 3.88
C GLN A 11 -7.44 3.92 2.68
N GLY A 12 -7.81 5.19 2.80
CA GLY A 12 -7.61 6.15 1.73
C GLY A 12 -6.14 6.50 1.54
N GLU A 13 -5.36 6.47 2.62
CA GLU A 13 -3.96 6.87 2.60
C GLU A 13 -3.08 5.79 1.96
N VAL A 14 -3.33 4.51 2.24
CA VAL A 14 -2.62 3.40 1.56
C VAL A 14 -2.93 3.40 0.06
N ILE A 15 -4.18 3.65 -0.35
CA ILE A 15 -4.54 3.77 -1.78
C ILE A 15 -3.84 4.97 -2.42
N ARG A 16 -3.81 6.12 -1.73
CA ARG A 16 -3.15 7.33 -2.23
C ARG A 16 -1.65 7.13 -2.41
N ILE A 17 -0.99 6.50 -1.44
CA ILE A 17 0.45 6.19 -1.50
C ILE A 17 0.74 5.26 -2.66
N CYS A 18 0.02 4.13 -2.78
CA CYS A 18 0.24 3.18 -3.88
C CYS A 18 0.04 3.87 -5.24
N GLY A 19 -1.04 4.64 -5.43
CA GLY A 19 -1.27 5.37 -6.68
C GLY A 19 -0.19 6.42 -7.00
N LYS A 20 0.33 7.12 -5.99
CA LYS A 20 1.44 8.08 -6.15
C LYS A 20 2.74 7.39 -6.52
N VAL A 21 3.06 6.28 -5.86
CA VAL A 21 4.29 5.54 -6.09
C VAL A 21 4.28 4.89 -7.47
N SER A 22 3.18 4.27 -7.87
CA SER A 22 3.04 3.69 -9.21
C SER A 22 3.19 4.74 -10.31
N ARG A 23 2.52 5.89 -10.18
CA ARG A 23 2.67 6.97 -11.17
C ARG A 23 4.09 7.51 -11.23
N GLU A 24 4.76 7.64 -10.09
CA GLU A 24 6.11 8.20 -10.08
C GLU A 24 7.14 7.29 -10.75
N ILE A 25 7.01 5.97 -10.55
CA ILE A 25 7.92 5.00 -11.14
C ILE A 25 7.58 4.81 -12.64
N LEU A 26 6.30 4.67 -12.98
CA LEU A 26 5.87 4.34 -14.35
C LEU A 26 5.83 5.55 -15.29
N ASP A 27 5.32 6.70 -14.85
CA ASP A 27 5.16 7.88 -15.72
C ASP A 27 6.37 8.84 -15.63
N ASN A 28 6.97 8.99 -14.44
CA ASN A 28 8.07 9.93 -14.22
C ASN A 28 9.46 9.28 -14.21
N GLY A 29 9.56 7.96 -14.38
CA GLY A 29 10.84 7.24 -14.36
C GLY A 29 11.64 7.47 -13.07
N SER A 30 10.95 7.62 -11.94
CA SER A 30 11.56 7.90 -10.63
C SER A 30 12.32 9.22 -10.51
N CYS A 31 12.04 10.20 -11.37
CA CYS A 31 12.72 11.50 -11.39
C CYS A 31 12.58 12.29 -10.07
N ASN A 32 11.43 12.20 -9.39
CA ASN A 32 11.19 12.83 -8.08
C ASN A 32 11.40 11.87 -6.90
N TRP A 33 12.14 10.76 -7.08
CA TRP A 33 12.45 9.77 -6.04
C TRP A 33 13.41 10.30 -4.95
N SER A 34 13.01 11.39 -4.33
CA SER A 34 13.71 12.11 -3.28
C SER A 34 13.60 11.37 -1.94
N ARG A 35 14.31 11.88 -0.94
CA ARG A 35 14.28 11.34 0.43
C ARG A 35 12.87 11.38 1.04
N GLU A 36 12.01 12.29 0.59
CA GLU A 36 10.63 12.42 1.05
C GLU A 36 9.70 11.45 0.34
N TYR A 37 9.89 11.25 -0.98
CA TYR A 37 9.11 10.27 -1.73
C TYR A 37 9.35 8.85 -1.24
N LYS A 38 10.59 8.53 -0.83
CA LYS A 38 10.95 7.26 -0.19
C LYS A 38 10.21 6.99 1.13
N ARG A 39 9.77 8.04 1.85
CA ARG A 39 9.03 7.87 3.11
C ARG A 39 7.60 7.39 2.88
N LEU A 40 7.04 7.60 1.69
CA LEU A 40 5.67 7.17 1.37
C LEU A 40 5.52 5.64 1.43
N PRO A 41 6.25 4.84 0.61
CA PRO A 41 6.14 3.38 0.69
C PRO A 41 6.63 2.83 2.03
N GLN A 42 7.59 3.50 2.69
CA GLN A 42 8.06 3.10 4.02
C GLN A 42 6.99 3.19 5.12
N ALA A 43 5.96 4.02 4.95
CA ALA A 43 4.85 4.11 5.89
C ALA A 43 3.77 3.04 5.67
N LEU A 44 3.75 2.36 4.52
CA LEU A 44 2.74 1.35 4.20
C LEU A 44 2.71 0.17 5.20
N PRO A 45 3.85 -0.43 5.63
CA PRO A 45 3.83 -1.53 6.59
C PRO A 45 3.18 -1.16 7.93
N ASP A 46 3.44 0.06 8.42
CA ASP A 46 2.82 0.58 9.64
C ASP A 46 1.31 0.72 9.47
N TYR A 47 0.85 1.26 8.33
CA TYR A 47 -0.58 1.36 8.03
C TYR A 47 -1.28 0.01 7.92
N PHE A 48 -0.66 -0.97 7.26
CA PHE A 48 -1.23 -2.31 7.17
C PHE A 48 -1.33 -3.00 8.53
N SER A 49 -0.41 -2.69 9.45
CA SER A 49 -0.42 -3.22 10.82
C SER A 49 -1.52 -2.60 11.70
N MET A 50 -2.13 -1.48 11.31
CA MET A 50 -3.24 -0.84 12.05
C MET A 50 -4.60 -1.51 11.81
N GLY A 51 -4.73 -2.33 10.77
CA GLY A 51 -5.96 -3.02 10.41
C GLY A 51 -5.86 -4.54 10.55
N ASN A 52 -6.89 -5.21 10.09
CA ASN A 52 -6.97 -6.66 10.03
C ASN A 52 -6.19 -7.19 8.82
N PRO A 53 -5.58 -8.38 8.93
CA PRO A 53 -4.95 -9.04 7.79
C PRO A 53 -5.98 -9.38 6.70
N ILE A 54 -5.51 -9.57 5.47
CA ILE A 54 -6.33 -10.01 4.35
C ILE A 54 -6.96 -11.38 4.70
N PRO A 55 -8.30 -11.51 4.66
CA PRO A 55 -8.98 -12.75 4.98
C PRO A 55 -8.84 -13.75 3.83
N ALA A 56 -8.74 -15.03 4.16
CA ALA A 56 -8.56 -16.14 3.21
C ALA A 56 -9.53 -16.13 2.02
N SER A 57 -10.74 -15.60 2.23
CA SER A 57 -11.83 -15.62 1.27
C SER A 57 -12.01 -14.32 0.49
N ALA A 58 -11.13 -13.31 0.68
CA ALA A 58 -11.38 -11.97 0.15
C ALA A 58 -11.64 -12.02 -1.37
N PHE A 59 -10.81 -12.74 -2.13
CA PHE A 59 -10.89 -12.80 -3.60
C PHE A 59 -10.26 -14.07 -4.22
N SER A 60 -10.02 -15.15 -3.45
CA SER A 60 -9.39 -16.35 -4.02
C SER A 60 -10.38 -17.14 -4.89
N SER A 61 -10.09 -17.22 -6.19
CA SER A 61 -10.79 -18.09 -7.13
C SER A 61 -10.52 -19.58 -6.90
N SER A 62 -9.62 -19.99 -5.98
CA SER A 62 -9.44 -21.42 -5.68
C SER A 62 -8.62 -21.70 -4.41
N LEU A 63 -9.28 -22.27 -3.40
CA LEU A 63 -8.85 -23.42 -2.59
C LEU A 63 -7.34 -23.65 -2.32
N GLN A 64 -6.62 -22.76 -1.64
CA GLN A 64 -5.39 -23.16 -0.92
C GLN A 64 -5.24 -22.38 0.41
N PRO A 65 -5.32 -23.05 1.58
CA PRO A 65 -5.20 -22.40 2.89
C PRO A 65 -3.82 -21.78 3.16
N ASN A 66 -2.79 -22.16 2.40
CA ASN A 66 -1.43 -21.64 2.54
C ASN A 66 -1.27 -20.25 1.90
N GLN A 67 -2.02 -19.96 0.82
CA GLN A 67 -1.91 -18.70 0.08
C GLN A 67 -2.23 -17.45 0.92
N GLN A 68 -3.06 -17.58 1.98
CA GLN A 68 -3.41 -16.44 2.83
C GLN A 68 -2.21 -15.88 3.62
N GLN A 69 -1.38 -16.79 4.14
CA GLN A 69 -0.20 -16.41 4.89
C GLN A 69 0.89 -15.89 3.95
N ASP A 70 0.89 -16.35 2.69
CA ASP A 70 1.69 -15.78 1.63
C ASP A 70 1.25 -14.34 1.30
N GLU A 71 -0.03 -14.04 1.06
CA GLU A 71 -0.47 -12.69 0.67
C GLU A 71 -0.16 -11.60 1.70
N ASN A 72 -0.37 -11.88 3.00
CA ASN A 72 -0.07 -10.89 4.05
C ASN A 72 1.44 -10.69 4.21
N LYS A 73 2.25 -11.75 4.09
CA LYS A 73 3.71 -11.65 4.12
C LYS A 73 4.25 -10.95 2.88
N GLU A 74 3.68 -11.27 1.73
CA GLU A 74 3.98 -10.67 0.43
C GLU A 74 3.66 -9.19 0.43
N LEU A 75 2.49 -8.77 0.95
CA LEU A 75 2.12 -7.37 1.10
C LEU A 75 3.16 -6.62 1.95
N ALA A 76 3.53 -7.18 3.10
CA ALA A 76 4.52 -6.58 4.00
C ALA A 76 5.93 -6.55 3.38
N ALA A 77 6.29 -7.56 2.58
CA ALA A 77 7.56 -7.64 1.88
C ALA A 77 7.64 -6.63 0.74
N LEU A 78 6.62 -6.60 -0.13
CA LEU A 78 6.50 -5.65 -1.23
C LEU A 78 6.50 -4.22 -0.72
N ALA A 79 5.70 -3.90 0.29
CA ALA A 79 5.67 -2.56 0.89
C ALA A 79 7.05 -2.10 1.39
N LYS A 80 7.90 -3.01 1.84
CA LYS A 80 9.28 -2.71 2.27
C LYS A 80 10.28 -2.70 1.12
N SER A 81 10.04 -3.45 0.05
CA SER A 81 10.96 -3.59 -1.08
C SER A 81 10.75 -2.55 -2.16
N ILE A 82 9.65 -1.77 -2.16
CA ILE A 82 9.42 -0.72 -3.15
C ILE A 82 10.53 0.34 -3.15
N HIS A 83 11.12 0.56 -4.34
CA HIS A 83 12.18 1.53 -4.61
C HIS A 83 12.08 2.09 -6.04
N ALA A 84 13.02 2.96 -6.43
CA ALA A 84 13.02 3.65 -7.73
C ALA A 84 13.04 2.71 -8.94
N ASP A 85 13.66 1.54 -8.78
CA ASP A 85 13.82 0.52 -9.83
C ASP A 85 12.80 -0.63 -9.69
N SER A 86 11.78 -0.45 -8.84
CA SER A 86 10.69 -1.43 -8.74
C SER A 86 9.99 -1.59 -10.07
N THR A 87 9.62 -2.83 -10.38
CA THR A 87 9.00 -3.17 -11.66
C THR A 87 7.52 -2.80 -11.66
N GLU A 88 6.95 -2.71 -12.86
CA GLU A 88 5.50 -2.54 -13.03
C GLU A 88 4.72 -3.69 -12.37
N GLU A 89 5.24 -4.91 -12.42
CA GLU A 89 4.65 -6.09 -11.78
C GLU A 89 4.60 -5.95 -10.25
N ASP A 90 5.69 -5.49 -9.62
CA ASP A 90 5.74 -5.24 -8.17
C ASP A 90 4.67 -4.23 -7.74
N LEU A 91 4.47 -3.18 -8.55
CA LEU A 91 3.54 -2.10 -8.28
C LEU A 91 2.08 -2.53 -8.46
N TYR A 92 1.78 -3.30 -9.50
CA TYR A 92 0.46 -3.88 -9.69
C TYR A 92 0.12 -4.87 -8.57
N ARG A 93 1.08 -5.73 -8.20
CA ARG A 93 0.87 -6.70 -7.12
C ARG A 93 0.66 -6.02 -5.78
N LEU A 94 1.46 -4.99 -5.47
CA LEU A 94 1.25 -4.17 -4.27
C LEU A 94 -0.13 -3.50 -4.27
N THR A 95 -0.56 -2.97 -5.42
CA THR A 95 -1.87 -2.33 -5.57
C THR A 95 -3.01 -3.32 -5.33
N GLU A 96 -2.91 -4.52 -5.93
CA GLU A 96 -3.89 -5.59 -5.75
C GLU A 96 -4.03 -5.97 -4.27
N LEU A 97 -2.92 -6.26 -3.59
CA LEU A 97 -2.91 -6.64 -2.18
C LEU A 97 -3.40 -5.50 -1.27
N THR A 98 -3.05 -4.25 -1.61
CA THR A 98 -3.56 -3.05 -0.89
C THR A 98 -5.09 -2.97 -0.97
N VAL A 99 -5.67 -3.20 -2.14
CA VAL A 99 -7.13 -3.21 -2.32
C VAL A 99 -7.78 -4.33 -1.52
N LYS A 100 -7.20 -5.54 -1.53
CA LYS A 100 -7.68 -6.66 -0.69
C LYS A 100 -7.66 -6.30 0.79
N TRP A 101 -6.60 -5.64 1.27
CA TRP A 101 -6.51 -5.18 2.64
C TRP A 101 -7.56 -4.11 2.97
N VAL A 102 -7.83 -3.17 2.07
CA VAL A 102 -8.89 -2.17 2.28
C VAL A 102 -10.27 -2.82 2.37
N ILE A 103 -10.54 -3.83 1.55
CA ILE A 103 -11.81 -4.57 1.59
C ILE A 103 -11.94 -5.38 2.89
N ALA A 104 -10.83 -5.92 3.41
CA ALA A 104 -10.77 -6.53 4.74
C ALA A 104 -11.00 -5.55 5.90
N ASN A 105 -10.81 -4.25 5.65
CA ASN A 105 -10.91 -3.18 6.63
C ASN A 105 -11.96 -2.13 6.21
N PRO A 106 -13.26 -2.50 6.15
CA PRO A 106 -14.31 -1.60 5.69
C PRO A 106 -14.61 -0.46 6.67
N GLN A 107 -14.27 -0.63 7.96
CA GLN A 107 -14.49 0.39 8.99
C GLN A 107 -13.35 1.41 9.01
N PRO A 108 -13.63 2.71 8.80
CA PRO A 108 -12.59 3.73 8.65
C PRO A 108 -11.71 3.82 9.90
N ILE A 109 -10.42 3.56 9.73
CA ILE A 109 -9.43 3.67 10.80
C ILE A 109 -8.94 5.12 10.82
N LYS A 110 -9.15 5.81 11.93
CA LYS A 110 -8.71 7.21 12.08
C LYS A 110 -7.18 7.30 12.03
N LEU A 111 -6.69 8.08 11.09
CA LEU A 111 -5.27 8.37 10.95
C LEU A 111 -4.86 9.40 12.01
N LYS A 112 -4.16 8.99 13.07
CA LYS A 112 -3.89 9.89 14.21
C LYS A 112 -2.76 10.90 13.99
N GLN A 113 -1.79 10.63 13.10
CA GLN A 113 -0.77 11.58 12.62
C GLN A 113 0.13 10.90 11.58
N VAL A 114 0.48 11.61 10.51
CA VAL A 114 1.47 11.18 9.51
C VAL A 114 2.78 11.92 9.74
N ASN A 115 3.91 11.22 9.60
CA ASN A 115 5.24 11.80 9.84
C ASN A 115 6.00 12.16 8.54
N TYR A 116 5.28 12.36 7.44
CA TYR A 116 5.84 12.78 6.15
C TYR A 116 5.10 14.03 5.66
N GLN A 117 5.87 15.07 5.30
CA GLN A 117 5.35 16.34 4.79
C GLN A 117 5.23 16.34 3.26
N LYS A 118 4.51 17.35 2.77
CA LYS A 118 3.95 17.52 1.43
C LYS A 118 5.00 17.59 0.33
#